data_AF-A0A1J0W3I5-F1
#
_entry.id   AF-A0A1J0W3I5-F1
#
_cell.length_a   1.000
_cell.length_b   1.000
_cell.length_c   1.000
_cell.angle_alpha   90.00
_cell.angle_beta   90.00
_cell.angle_gamma   90.00
#
_symmetry.space_group_name_H-M   'P 1'
#
loop_
_entity.id
_entity.type
_entity.pdbx_description
1 polymer ?
#
loop_
_entity_poly.entity_id
_entity_poly.type
_entity_poly.pdbx_seq_one_letter_code
_entity_poly.pdbx_strand_id
1 'polypeptide(L)'
;MNHFARRTATGGAAALAAAGLLLAAGCTDDNNDAVDSAISSVVTTMPGGAGSTTSPEEGMGSEMTTSPGAEAMATTTAAAGESTTISTPNGEITISGEVYNKYVAVGGATSPLGAPEEAQESGPNGGEYQDFEGGTIYWSSDSGAHIVWGEIREAWEANGGANGTLGYPVSDEEDVAGGKQSEFTGGTITWVDGEITVTPK
;
A
#
# COMPACT_ATOMS: atom_id res chain seq x y z
N MET A 1 36.13 32.77 12.39
CA MET A 1 35.16 33.88 12.64
C MET A 1 33.78 33.27 12.55
N ASN A 2 32.96 33.39 13.59
CA ASN A 2 31.74 32.60 13.71
C ASN A 2 30.53 33.52 13.49
N HIS A 3 29.71 33.26 12.48
CA HIS A 3 28.48 34.00 12.21
C HIS A 3 27.24 33.10 12.40
N PHE A 4 26.75 33.04 13.63
CA PHE A 4 25.40 32.52 13.91
C PHE A 4 24.35 33.55 13.49
N ALA A 5 23.65 33.31 12.39
CA ALA A 5 22.56 34.17 11.91
C ALA A 5 21.20 33.69 12.44
N ARG A 6 20.88 33.96 13.71
CA ARG A 6 19.51 33.80 14.23
C ARG A 6 18.61 34.88 13.62
N ARG A 7 17.49 34.50 13.00
CA ARG A 7 16.40 35.42 12.60
C ARG A 7 15.15 35.10 13.40
N THR A 8 14.78 36.01 14.31
CA THR A 8 13.55 35.98 15.09
C THR A 8 12.62 37.11 14.65
N ALA A 9 11.40 36.77 14.23
CA ALA A 9 10.25 37.66 14.13
C ALA A 9 9.01 36.79 14.49
N THR A 10 8.24 37.00 15.55
CA THR A 10 7.67 38.21 16.19
C THR A 10 6.37 38.69 15.55
N GLY A 11 5.27 38.07 15.98
CA GLY A 11 4.04 38.77 16.37
C GLY A 11 3.05 39.22 15.27
N GLY A 12 1.84 38.66 15.33
CA GLY A 12 0.62 39.18 14.71
C GLY A 12 -0.59 38.54 15.40
N ALA A 13 -1.62 39.32 15.75
CA ALA A 13 -2.69 38.84 16.64
C ALA A 13 -4.10 39.28 16.20
N ALA A 14 -5.05 38.38 16.44
CA ALA A 14 -6.49 38.57 16.68
C ALA A 14 -7.36 39.37 15.67
N ALA A 15 -8.41 38.70 15.20
CA ALA A 15 -9.71 39.32 14.88
C ALA A 15 -10.84 38.36 15.30
N LEU A 16 -11.97 38.90 15.77
CA LEU A 16 -13.12 38.15 16.28
C LEU A 16 -14.42 38.66 15.64
N ALA A 17 -15.20 37.77 15.02
CA ALA A 17 -16.63 37.92 14.76
C ALA A 17 -17.20 36.60 14.18
N ALA A 18 -18.50 36.29 14.24
CA ALA A 18 -19.55 36.51 15.24
C ALA A 18 -20.79 35.69 14.79
N ALA A 19 -21.61 35.22 15.73
CA ALA A 19 -22.75 34.31 15.55
C ALA A 19 -23.65 34.49 14.30
N GLY A 20 -24.07 33.37 13.70
CA GLY A 20 -25.17 33.26 12.75
C GLY A 20 -25.99 31.99 13.00
N LEU A 21 -27.29 32.13 13.33
CA LEU A 21 -28.18 31.06 13.78
C LEU A 21 -29.18 30.66 12.69
N LEU A 22 -29.40 29.35 12.50
CA LEU A 22 -30.71 28.80 12.11
C LEU A 22 -30.77 27.28 12.38
N LEU A 23 -31.95 26.79 12.76
CA LEU A 23 -32.20 25.35 13.00
C LEU A 23 -32.81 24.69 11.77
N ALA A 24 -32.43 23.44 11.53
CA ALA A 24 -33.21 22.49 10.74
C ALA A 24 -33.22 21.14 11.47
N ALA A 25 -34.22 20.91 12.33
CA ALA A 25 -34.53 19.56 12.81
C ALA A 25 -35.39 18.87 11.74
N GLY A 26 -34.84 17.85 11.09
CA GLY A 26 -35.48 17.16 9.97
C GLY A 26 -35.15 15.68 9.98
N CYS A 27 -35.82 14.91 10.84
CA CYS A 27 -35.86 13.46 10.72
C CYS A 27 -36.93 13.09 9.69
N THR A 28 -36.54 12.36 8.64
CA THR A 28 -37.46 11.52 7.86
C THR A 28 -36.70 10.27 7.44
N ASP A 29 -37.23 9.11 7.79
CA ASP A 29 -36.69 7.79 7.45
C ASP A 29 -37.44 7.26 6.22
N ASP A 30 -36.83 7.36 5.04
CA ASP A 30 -37.31 6.81 3.76
C ASP A 30 -36.10 6.70 2.81
N ASN A 31 -35.88 5.67 2.00
CA ASN A 31 -36.42 4.31 1.96
C ASN A 31 -35.31 3.42 1.35
N ASN A 32 -34.87 2.36 2.03
CA ASN A 32 -33.87 1.45 1.46
C ASN A 32 -34.58 0.30 0.72
N ASP A 33 -34.72 0.42 -0.60
CA ASP A 33 -35.37 -0.58 -1.44
C ASP A 33 -34.62 -1.91 -1.44
N ALA A 34 -35.13 -2.85 -0.64
CA ALA A 34 -34.60 -4.19 -0.52
C ALA A 34 -34.76 -4.95 -1.85
N VAL A 35 -33.64 -5.17 -2.54
CA VAL A 35 -33.56 -6.01 -3.74
C VAL A 35 -33.73 -7.49 -3.40
N ASP A 36 -34.98 -7.92 -3.18
CA ASP A 36 -35.30 -9.34 -3.07
C ASP A 36 -35.15 -10.03 -4.44
N SER A 37 -34.23 -10.99 -4.49
CA SER A 37 -34.36 -12.15 -5.37
C SER A 37 -33.62 -13.32 -4.75
N ALA A 38 -34.40 -14.18 -4.09
CA ALA A 38 -33.90 -15.35 -3.39
C ALA A 38 -33.07 -16.31 -4.28
N ILE A 39 -31.93 -16.76 -3.75
CA ILE A 39 -31.37 -18.07 -4.11
C ILE A 39 -31.79 -19.09 -3.04
N SER A 40 -32.44 -20.18 -3.48
CA SER A 40 -33.18 -21.09 -2.61
C SER A 40 -32.28 -22.06 -1.84
N SER A 41 -32.22 -21.91 -0.51
CA SER A 41 -31.51 -22.80 0.41
C SER A 41 -32.37 -23.99 0.86
N VAL A 42 -32.60 -24.95 -0.05
CA VAL A 42 -33.34 -26.18 0.26
C VAL A 42 -32.52 -27.16 1.12
N VAL A 43 -32.69 -27.08 2.43
CA VAL A 43 -32.19 -28.10 3.37
C VAL A 43 -33.04 -29.37 3.27
N THR A 44 -32.42 -30.50 2.91
CA THR A 44 -33.08 -31.83 2.90
C THR A 44 -32.35 -32.77 3.86
N THR A 45 -33.04 -33.15 4.94
CA THR A 45 -32.57 -34.12 5.93
C THR A 45 -32.75 -35.56 5.42
N MET A 46 -31.73 -36.42 5.58
CA MET A 46 -31.87 -37.88 5.53
C MET A 46 -31.05 -38.56 6.64
N PRO A 47 -31.58 -39.59 7.34
CA PRO A 47 -30.89 -40.25 8.45
C PRO A 47 -30.41 -41.68 8.17
N GLY A 48 -29.17 -42.00 8.60
CA GLY A 48 -28.77 -43.33 9.12
C GLY A 48 -28.48 -44.48 8.13
N GLY A 49 -27.39 -45.22 8.39
CA GLY A 49 -27.05 -46.49 7.73
C GLY A 49 -25.61 -46.94 8.06
N ALA A 50 -25.41 -48.14 8.61
CA ALA A 50 -24.17 -48.51 9.33
C ALA A 50 -23.23 -49.48 8.60
N GLY A 51 -21.94 -49.42 8.95
CA GLY A 51 -20.93 -50.48 8.81
C GLY A 51 -20.14 -50.53 7.48
N SER A 52 -18.98 -51.21 7.38
CA SER A 52 -18.03 -51.69 8.41
C SER A 52 -16.79 -52.29 7.71
N THR A 53 -15.56 -52.08 8.21
CA THR A 53 -14.29 -52.82 7.90
C THR A 53 -13.87 -53.01 6.42
N THR A 54 -12.64 -52.71 6.00
CA THR A 54 -11.42 -53.51 6.27
C THR A 54 -10.10 -52.73 6.17
N SER A 55 -9.00 -53.37 6.61
CA SER A 55 -7.57 -53.04 6.51
C SER A 55 -6.82 -54.37 6.20
N PRO A 56 -5.46 -54.48 6.13
CA PRO A 56 -4.38 -53.46 6.17
C PRO A 56 -3.96 -53.01 4.73
N GLU A 57 -2.73 -52.87 4.17
CA GLU A 57 -1.31 -53.26 4.45
C GLU A 57 -0.29 -52.17 4.01
N GLU A 58 1.00 -52.51 3.89
CA GLU A 58 2.16 -51.58 3.87
C GLU A 58 2.82 -51.35 2.48
N GLY A 59 3.75 -50.39 2.39
CA GLY A 59 4.63 -50.24 1.22
C GLY A 59 5.69 -49.12 1.36
N MET A 60 6.97 -49.48 1.47
CA MET A 60 8.11 -48.54 1.51
C MET A 60 8.84 -48.39 0.16
N GLY A 61 9.56 -47.28 0.03
CA GLY A 61 10.52 -46.98 -1.04
C GLY A 61 10.04 -45.93 -2.04
N SER A 62 10.92 -45.26 -2.79
CA SER A 62 12.36 -45.06 -2.61
C SER A 62 12.80 -43.92 -3.53
N GLU A 63 14.03 -43.44 -3.36
CA GLU A 63 14.69 -42.37 -4.12
C GLU A 63 14.35 -42.23 -5.62
N MET A 64 14.19 -40.99 -6.09
CA MET A 64 14.56 -40.63 -7.46
C MET A 64 15.32 -39.30 -7.49
N THR A 65 16.52 -39.34 -8.05
CA THR A 65 17.42 -38.20 -8.28
C THR A 65 17.31 -37.74 -9.73
N THR A 66 17.40 -36.43 -9.98
CA THR A 66 18.29 -35.85 -11.03
C THR A 66 18.31 -34.31 -10.99
N SER A 67 19.53 -33.75 -10.91
CA SER A 67 20.11 -32.54 -11.54
C SER A 67 19.31 -31.24 -11.83
N PRO A 68 20.01 -30.07 -11.90
CA PRO A 68 19.39 -28.75 -12.04
C PRO A 68 19.24 -28.23 -13.48
N GLY A 69 18.16 -27.47 -13.71
CA GLY A 69 18.11 -26.22 -14.50
C GLY A 69 17.61 -25.12 -13.54
N ALA A 70 18.04 -23.85 -13.62
CA ALA A 70 18.01 -22.93 -14.75
C ALA A 70 16.58 -22.58 -15.21
N GLU A 71 16.38 -21.32 -15.60
CA GLU A 71 15.17 -20.81 -16.27
C GLU A 71 13.88 -20.68 -15.43
N ALA A 72 14.01 -20.17 -14.19
CA ALA A 72 12.92 -19.38 -13.59
C ALA A 72 12.92 -17.96 -14.19
N MET A 73 12.67 -17.86 -15.51
CA MET A 73 12.36 -16.58 -16.15
C MET A 73 10.99 -16.14 -15.63
N ALA A 74 10.98 -15.25 -14.63
CA ALA A 74 9.77 -14.59 -14.16
C ALA A 74 9.30 -13.57 -15.21
N THR A 75 8.79 -14.07 -16.33
CA THR A 75 7.96 -13.29 -17.26
C THR A 75 6.64 -12.99 -16.54
N THR A 76 6.68 -12.01 -15.65
CA THR A 76 5.49 -11.34 -15.15
C THR A 76 4.87 -10.62 -16.32
N THR A 77 4.03 -11.35 -17.07
CA THR A 77 3.06 -10.76 -17.97
C THR A 77 2.33 -9.70 -17.17
N ALA A 78 2.48 -8.43 -17.54
CA ALA A 78 1.69 -7.36 -16.97
C ALA A 78 0.22 -7.68 -17.24
N ALA A 79 -0.47 -8.15 -16.20
CA ALA A 79 -1.92 -8.22 -16.24
C ALA A 79 -2.41 -6.79 -16.47
N ALA A 80 -3.40 -6.62 -17.35
CA ALA A 80 -4.17 -5.38 -17.37
C ALA A 80 -4.89 -5.29 -16.03
N GLY A 81 -4.26 -4.58 -15.09
CA GLY A 81 -4.48 -4.80 -13.67
C GLY A 81 -5.86 -4.41 -13.22
N GLU A 82 -6.28 -4.98 -12.08
CA GLU A 82 -7.50 -4.55 -11.42
C GLU A 82 -7.40 -3.06 -11.12
N SER A 83 -8.51 -2.37 -11.34
CA SER A 83 -8.62 -0.93 -11.12
C SER A 83 -9.91 -0.66 -10.40
N THR A 84 -9.84 0.22 -9.41
CA THR A 84 -11.00 0.63 -8.62
C THR A 84 -11.05 2.14 -8.49
N THR A 85 -12.26 2.66 -8.37
CA THR A 85 -12.52 4.05 -8.06
C THR A 85 -12.87 4.16 -6.58
N ILE A 86 -12.03 4.86 -5.83
CA ILE A 86 -12.18 5.12 -4.40
C ILE A 86 -12.79 6.51 -4.22
N SER A 87 -13.99 6.56 -3.64
CA SER A 87 -14.61 7.82 -3.24
C SER A 87 -13.93 8.34 -1.96
N THR A 88 -13.27 9.49 -2.05
CA THR A 88 -12.64 10.21 -0.92
C THR A 88 -13.43 11.50 -0.62
N PRO A 89 -13.14 12.21 0.50
CA PRO A 89 -13.76 13.50 0.77
C PRO A 89 -13.48 14.58 -0.29
N ASN A 90 -12.43 14.39 -1.10
CA ASN A 90 -11.97 15.35 -2.12
C ASN A 90 -12.49 15.01 -3.54
N GLY A 91 -12.92 13.78 -3.79
CA GLY A 91 -13.43 13.34 -5.09
C GLY A 91 -13.37 11.82 -5.29
N GLU A 92 -13.60 11.38 -6.52
CA GLU A 92 -13.43 9.98 -6.90
C GLU A 92 -12.05 9.77 -7.55
N ILE A 93 -11.21 8.94 -6.92
CA ILE A 93 -9.83 8.67 -7.34
C ILE A 93 -9.74 7.25 -7.88
N THR A 94 -9.24 7.07 -9.10
CA THR A 94 -9.04 5.75 -9.70
C THR A 94 -7.59 5.32 -9.55
N ILE A 95 -7.38 4.19 -8.87
CA ILE A 95 -6.09 3.49 -8.74
C ILE A 95 -6.13 2.25 -9.63
N SER A 96 -4.98 1.78 -10.13
CA SER A 96 -4.90 0.60 -10.99
C SER A 96 -3.57 -0.16 -10.86
N GLY A 97 -3.55 -1.40 -11.38
CA GLY A 97 -2.31 -2.15 -11.54
C GLY A 97 -1.70 -2.63 -10.22
N GLU A 98 -0.39 -2.81 -10.22
CA GLU A 98 0.35 -3.29 -9.05
C GLU A 98 0.28 -2.31 -7.86
N VAL A 99 0.06 -1.01 -8.13
CA VAL A 99 -0.19 0.02 -7.11
C VAL A 99 -1.48 -0.30 -6.33
N TYR A 100 -2.57 -0.60 -7.05
CA TYR A 100 -3.82 -1.04 -6.43
C TYR A 100 -3.67 -2.38 -5.70
N ASN A 101 -3.00 -3.36 -6.33
CA ASN A 101 -2.76 -4.68 -5.73
C ASN A 101 -1.98 -4.57 -4.41
N LYS A 102 -0.96 -3.71 -4.35
CA LYS A 102 -0.19 -3.41 -3.13
C LYS A 102 -1.06 -2.75 -2.05
N TYR A 103 -1.86 -1.76 -2.43
CA TYR A 103 -2.77 -1.05 -1.52
C TYR A 103 -3.79 -1.99 -0.86
N VAL A 104 -4.44 -2.88 -1.61
CA VAL A 104 -5.38 -3.85 -1.00
C VAL A 104 -4.66 -4.91 -0.17
N ALA A 105 -3.46 -5.34 -0.56
CA ALA A 105 -2.68 -6.32 0.19
C ALA A 105 -2.27 -5.85 1.59
N VAL A 106 -2.08 -4.53 1.80
CA VAL A 106 -1.77 -3.95 3.12
C VAL A 106 -3.02 -3.55 3.94
N GLY A 107 -4.22 -3.71 3.40
CA GLY A 107 -5.49 -3.38 4.06
C GLY A 107 -6.18 -2.08 3.63
N GLY A 108 -5.69 -1.45 2.54
CA GLY A 108 -6.30 -0.27 1.93
C GLY A 108 -6.49 0.90 2.90
N ALA A 109 -7.67 1.52 2.87
CA ALA A 109 -8.06 2.64 3.75
C ALA A 109 -8.17 2.28 5.25
N THR A 110 -7.98 1.01 5.64
CA THR A 110 -7.86 0.61 7.06
C THR A 110 -6.40 0.41 7.50
N SER A 111 -5.46 0.50 6.56
CA SER A 111 -4.01 0.47 6.81
C SER A 111 -3.48 1.87 7.18
N PRO A 112 -2.22 1.99 7.65
CA PRO A 112 -1.58 3.27 7.90
C PRO A 112 -1.42 4.18 6.67
N LEU A 113 -1.65 3.70 5.43
CA LEU A 113 -1.68 4.56 4.24
C LEU A 113 -2.86 5.56 4.27
N GLY A 114 -3.99 5.18 4.86
CA GLY A 114 -5.23 5.98 4.76
C GLY A 114 -5.85 5.95 3.36
N ALA A 115 -6.59 6.99 3.01
CA ALA A 115 -7.16 7.20 1.68
C ALA A 115 -6.11 7.76 0.69
N PRO A 116 -6.30 7.56 -0.64
CA PRO A 116 -5.48 8.28 -1.62
C PRO A 116 -5.82 9.78 -1.61
N GLU A 117 -4.82 10.63 -1.83
CA GLU A 117 -5.01 12.09 -1.81
C GLU A 117 -5.25 12.68 -3.20
N GLU A 118 -4.48 12.25 -4.21
CA GLU A 118 -4.56 12.68 -5.61
C GLU A 118 -4.77 11.49 -6.56
N ALA A 119 -4.77 11.71 -7.88
CA ALA A 119 -4.89 10.61 -8.86
C ALA A 119 -3.52 9.93 -9.12
N GLN A 120 -3.53 8.63 -9.46
CA GLN A 120 -2.32 7.88 -9.81
C GLN A 120 -1.55 8.56 -10.94
N GLU A 121 -0.27 8.86 -10.71
CA GLU A 121 0.60 9.62 -11.60
C GLU A 121 1.67 8.75 -12.27
N SER A 122 2.17 9.21 -13.42
CA SER A 122 3.26 8.56 -14.15
C SER A 122 4.63 9.04 -13.68
N GLY A 123 5.47 8.12 -13.23
CA GLY A 123 6.86 8.39 -12.85
C GLY A 123 7.86 8.29 -14.00
N PRO A 124 9.16 8.53 -13.73
CA PRO A 124 10.22 8.38 -14.73
C PRO A 124 10.38 6.94 -15.21
N ASN A 125 10.97 6.77 -16.40
CA ASN A 125 11.27 5.46 -17.01
C ASN A 125 10.06 4.52 -17.22
N GLY A 126 8.83 5.01 -17.04
CA GLY A 126 7.61 4.20 -17.21
C GLY A 126 7.13 3.50 -15.93
N GLY A 127 7.64 3.88 -14.76
CA GLY A 127 6.99 3.53 -13.49
C GLY A 127 5.80 4.46 -13.18
N GLU A 128 5.13 4.20 -12.06
CA GLU A 128 3.91 4.90 -11.63
C GLU A 128 3.95 5.14 -10.11
N TYR A 129 3.13 6.07 -9.60
CA TYR A 129 2.98 6.27 -8.16
C TYR A 129 1.59 6.77 -7.76
N GLN A 130 1.26 6.58 -6.48
CA GLN A 130 0.02 7.06 -5.88
C GLN A 130 0.29 7.48 -4.43
N ASP A 131 0.00 8.74 -4.13
CA ASP A 131 0.10 9.32 -2.79
C ASP A 131 -1.18 9.04 -1.97
N PHE A 132 -0.98 8.72 -0.70
CA PHE A 132 -2.00 8.47 0.31
C PHE A 132 -1.66 9.24 1.60
N GLU A 133 -2.64 9.50 2.45
CA GLU A 133 -2.53 10.33 3.67
C GLU A 133 -1.33 9.99 4.58
N GLY A 134 -0.87 8.73 4.60
CA GLY A 134 0.27 8.27 5.40
C GLY A 134 1.60 8.08 4.64
N GLY A 135 1.59 8.00 3.31
CA GLY A 135 2.76 7.60 2.51
C GLY A 135 2.41 7.24 1.06
N THR A 136 3.43 6.91 0.26
CA THR A 136 3.28 6.83 -1.20
C THR A 136 3.69 5.45 -1.70
N ILE A 137 2.86 4.83 -2.55
CA ILE A 137 3.23 3.61 -3.28
C ILE A 137 3.91 4.03 -4.57
N TYR A 138 5.13 3.53 -4.80
CA TYR A 138 5.84 3.63 -6.07
C TYR A 138 5.91 2.27 -6.73
N TRP A 139 5.65 2.22 -8.04
CA TRP A 139 5.80 1.04 -8.88
C TRP A 139 6.83 1.25 -9.98
N SER A 140 7.61 0.22 -10.27
CA SER A 140 8.41 0.12 -11.50
C SER A 140 8.35 -1.29 -12.10
N SER A 141 8.63 -1.40 -13.40
CA SER A 141 8.75 -2.69 -14.10
C SER A 141 9.86 -3.60 -13.57
N ASP A 142 10.90 -3.02 -12.96
CA ASP A 142 12.09 -3.74 -12.50
C ASP A 142 11.97 -4.20 -11.03
N SER A 143 11.19 -3.48 -10.21
CA SER A 143 11.09 -3.74 -8.77
C SER A 143 9.70 -4.12 -8.25
N GLY A 144 8.63 -3.85 -9.00
CA GLY A 144 7.26 -3.99 -8.50
C GLY A 144 6.82 -2.79 -7.64
N ALA A 145 5.76 -2.97 -6.84
CA ALA A 145 5.14 -1.91 -6.05
C ALA A 145 5.57 -1.95 -4.58
N HIS A 146 6.12 -0.84 -4.07
CA HIS A 146 6.64 -0.68 -2.71
C HIS A 146 6.15 0.62 -2.08
N ILE A 147 5.97 0.62 -0.76
CA ILE A 147 5.58 1.80 0.01
C ILE A 147 6.83 2.45 0.61
N VAL A 148 6.94 3.78 0.48
CA VAL A 148 7.96 4.59 1.16
C VAL A 148 7.24 5.60 2.06
N TRP A 149 7.64 5.70 3.33
CA TRP A 149 6.92 6.48 4.35
C TRP A 149 7.75 7.66 4.88
N GLY A 150 7.05 8.65 5.44
CA GLY A 150 7.60 9.74 6.28
C GLY A 150 8.97 10.30 5.87
N GLU A 151 9.89 10.41 6.83
CA GLU A 151 11.19 11.04 6.62
C GLU A 151 12.12 10.26 5.67
N ILE A 152 11.91 8.95 5.45
CA ILE A 152 12.64 8.19 4.42
C ILE A 152 12.18 8.62 3.03
N ARG A 153 10.86 8.81 2.82
CA ARG A 153 10.32 9.37 1.58
C ARG A 153 10.81 10.80 1.35
N GLU A 154 10.67 11.68 2.33
CA GLU A 154 11.13 13.08 2.22
C GLU A 154 12.64 13.17 1.89
N ALA A 155 13.46 12.34 2.52
CA ALA A 155 14.89 12.26 2.23
C ALA A 155 15.20 11.73 0.82
N TRP A 156 14.45 10.74 0.34
CA TRP A 156 14.60 10.18 -1.00
C TRP A 156 14.17 11.19 -2.07
N GLU A 157 13.01 11.83 -1.91
CA GLU A 157 12.51 12.91 -2.78
C GLU A 157 13.50 14.09 -2.84
N ALA A 158 14.05 14.51 -1.70
CA ALA A 158 15.07 15.55 -1.64
C ALA A 158 16.40 15.18 -2.35
N ASN A 159 16.66 13.88 -2.57
CA ASN A 159 17.77 13.37 -3.39
C ASN A 159 17.36 13.15 -4.87
N GLY A 160 16.19 13.63 -5.29
CA GLY A 160 15.64 13.54 -6.65
C GLY A 160 14.64 12.40 -6.86
N GLY A 161 14.31 11.64 -5.81
CA GLY A 161 13.39 10.51 -5.86
C GLY A 161 13.75 9.48 -6.94
N ALA A 162 12.75 9.02 -7.67
CA ALA A 162 12.91 8.06 -8.77
C ALA A 162 13.72 8.60 -9.98
N ASN A 163 13.94 9.93 -10.08
CA ASN A 163 14.85 10.55 -11.05
C ASN A 163 16.28 10.73 -10.51
N GLY A 164 16.48 10.58 -9.20
CA GLY A 164 17.77 10.74 -8.52
C GLY A 164 18.67 9.50 -8.63
N THR A 165 19.88 9.61 -8.10
CA THR A 165 20.88 8.52 -8.12
C THR A 165 20.40 7.24 -7.44
N LEU A 166 19.44 7.34 -6.50
CA LEU A 166 18.85 6.21 -5.79
C LEU A 166 17.82 5.44 -6.64
N GLY A 167 17.16 6.08 -7.61
CA GLY A 167 16.10 5.46 -8.41
C GLY A 167 14.90 4.98 -7.58
N TYR A 168 14.12 4.05 -8.12
CA TYR A 168 12.93 3.47 -7.47
C TYR A 168 13.27 2.63 -6.21
N PRO A 169 12.34 2.52 -5.24
CA PRO A 169 12.45 1.53 -4.16
C PRO A 169 12.44 0.09 -4.71
N VAL A 170 13.15 -0.80 -4.02
CA VAL A 170 13.17 -2.25 -4.27
C VAL A 170 12.68 -3.09 -3.09
N SER A 171 12.45 -2.44 -1.93
CA SER A 171 11.80 -3.00 -0.75
C SER A 171 10.76 -2.02 -0.21
N ASP A 172 9.84 -2.51 0.62
CA ASP A 172 9.15 -1.65 1.60
C ASP A 172 10.14 -1.24 2.72
N GLU A 173 9.66 -0.50 3.72
CA GLU A 173 10.43 -0.22 4.94
C GLU A 173 10.59 -1.45 5.85
N GLU A 174 11.84 -1.80 6.15
CA GLU A 174 12.21 -2.85 7.10
C GLU A 174 12.58 -2.29 8.48
N ASP A 175 12.30 -3.05 9.53
CA ASP A 175 12.69 -2.74 10.92
C ASP A 175 14.18 -2.98 11.17
N VAL A 176 14.90 -1.94 11.60
CA VAL A 176 16.32 -2.02 11.99
C VAL A 176 16.52 -1.58 13.44
N ALA A 177 17.69 -1.89 14.01
CA ALA A 177 18.01 -1.55 15.40
C ALA A 177 18.03 -0.02 15.61
N GLY A 178 16.95 0.52 16.17
CA GLY A 178 16.76 1.95 16.44
C GLY A 178 15.95 2.71 15.38
N GLY A 179 15.36 2.05 14.38
CA GLY A 179 14.50 2.72 13.39
C GLY A 179 14.10 1.89 12.17
N LYS A 180 14.21 2.48 10.97
CA LYS A 180 13.72 1.94 9.69
C LYS A 180 14.75 2.02 8.56
N GLN A 181 14.60 1.17 7.56
CA GLN A 181 15.46 1.15 6.37
C GLN A 181 14.64 0.84 5.11
N SER A 182 14.98 1.48 3.98
CA SER A 182 14.49 1.11 2.65
C SER A 182 15.65 0.95 1.68
N GLU A 183 15.60 -0.11 0.87
CA GLU A 183 16.48 -0.27 -0.28
C GLU A 183 15.86 0.33 -1.56
N PHE A 184 16.73 0.93 -2.37
CA PHE A 184 16.43 1.55 -3.66
C PHE A 184 17.41 1.04 -4.72
N THR A 185 17.04 1.12 -5.99
CA THR A 185 17.83 0.60 -7.12
C THR A 185 19.27 1.10 -7.15
N GLY A 186 19.57 2.28 -6.59
CA GLY A 186 20.90 2.90 -6.51
C GLY A 186 21.46 3.12 -5.10
N GLY A 187 20.87 2.54 -4.04
CA GLY A 187 21.38 2.68 -2.67
C GLY A 187 20.35 2.40 -1.58
N THR A 188 20.68 2.75 -0.34
CA THR A 188 19.85 2.47 0.84
C THR A 188 19.67 3.76 1.65
N ILE A 189 18.47 4.02 2.17
CA ILE A 189 18.24 5.06 3.18
C ILE A 189 17.89 4.38 4.50
N THR A 190 18.51 4.84 5.58
CA THR A 190 18.24 4.38 6.95
C THR A 190 17.86 5.58 7.81
N TRP A 191 16.81 5.44 8.60
CA TRP A 191 16.39 6.38 9.64
C TRP A 191 16.60 5.72 11.00
N VAL A 192 17.42 6.30 11.88
CA VAL A 192 17.74 5.74 13.22
C VAL A 192 17.74 6.86 14.25
N ASP A 193 16.99 6.71 15.34
CA ASP A 193 16.90 7.70 16.44
C ASP A 193 16.59 9.16 16.00
N GLY A 194 15.99 9.35 14.82
CA GLY A 194 15.72 10.66 14.20
C GLY A 194 16.83 11.21 13.30
N GLU A 195 17.83 10.40 12.93
CA GLU A 195 18.89 10.76 11.97
C GLU A 195 18.74 9.95 10.66
N ILE A 196 18.69 10.66 9.53
CA ILE A 196 18.69 10.09 8.18
C ILE A 196 20.14 9.86 7.70
N THR A 197 20.43 8.63 7.29
CA THR A 197 21.66 8.25 6.58
C THR A 197 21.33 7.72 5.18
N VAL A 198 21.83 8.40 4.14
CA VAL A 198 21.71 7.98 2.73
C VAL A 198 23.02 7.34 2.28
N THR A 199 22.95 6.11 1.77
CA THR A 199 24.11 5.32 1.31
C THR A 199 23.93 4.91 -0.16
N PRO A 200 24.50 5.66 -1.12
CA PRO A 200 24.51 5.26 -2.54
C PRO A 200 25.39 4.02 -2.79
N LYS A 201 25.16 3.32 -3.91
CA LYS A 201 25.92 2.14 -4.35
C LYS A 201 26.81 2.38 -5.58
#